data_AF-A0A659RZV0-F1
#
_entry.id   AF-A0A659RZV0-F1
#
_cell.length_a   1.000
_cell.length_b   1.000
_cell.length_c   1.000
_cell.angle_alpha   90.00
_cell.angle_beta   90.00
_cell.angle_gamma   90.00
#
_symmetry.space_group_name_H-M   'P 1'
#
loop_
_entity.id
_entity.type
_entity.pdbx_description
1 polymer ?
#
loop_
_entity_poly.entity_id
_entity_poly.type
_entity_poly.pdbx_seq_one_letter_code
_entity_poly.pdbx_strand_id
1 'polypeptide(L)' 'PLAFLIKSALNTNIFGEPGWMGTGWRAARDLKRRDIGGKTGTTNSSKDAWFYGYGPRVVPSVWISFARRRREFGRPAGAG' A
#
# COMPACT_ATOMS: atom_id res chain seq x y z
N PRO A 1 -14.39 18.10 -8.49
CA PRO A 1 -13.66 18.55 -7.26
C PRO A 1 -13.26 17.37 -6.35
N LEU A 2 -14.19 16.47 -6.00
CA LEU A 2 -13.92 15.35 -5.07
C LEU A 2 -12.81 14.39 -5.54
N ALA A 3 -12.83 13.99 -6.82
CA ALA A 3 -11.82 13.09 -7.38
C ALA A 3 -10.40 13.66 -7.26
N PHE A 4 -10.24 14.98 -7.39
CA PHE A 4 -8.95 15.64 -7.23
C PHE A 4 -8.45 15.54 -5.78
N LEU A 5 -9.33 15.73 -4.80
CA LEU A 5 -8.98 15.61 -3.38
C LEU A 5 -8.58 14.17 -3.02
N ILE A 6 -9.33 13.17 -3.51
CA ILE A 6 -8.99 11.75 -3.33
C ILE A 6 -7.63 11.44 -3.96
N LYS A 7 -7.38 11.92 -5.18
CA LYS A 7 -6.09 11.76 -5.87
C LYS A 7 -4.96 12.37 -5.05
N SER A 8 -5.15 13.57 -4.51
CA SER A 8 -4.17 14.23 -3.65
C SER A 8 -3.90 13.43 -2.37
N ALA A 9 -4.94 12.96 -1.69
CA ALA A 9 -4.80 12.14 -0.48
C ALA A 9 -4.11 10.79 -0.74
N LEU A 10 -4.38 10.16 -1.89
CA LEU A 10 -3.69 8.92 -2.28
C LEU A 10 -2.24 9.16 -2.69
N ASN A 11 -1.89 10.37 -3.16
CA ASN A 11 -0.51 10.77 -3.39
C ASN A 11 0.25 10.87 -2.06
N THR A 12 -0.31 11.53 -1.05
CA THR A 12 0.33 11.65 0.27
C THR A 12 0.48 10.31 0.98
N ASN A 13 -0.38 9.33 0.73
CA ASN A 13 -0.19 7.95 1.20
C ASN A 13 1.08 7.27 0.65
N ILE A 14 1.63 7.77 -0.46
CA ILE A 14 2.92 7.32 -1.02
C ILE A 14 4.04 8.24 -0.52
N PHE A 15 3.92 9.56 -0.69
CA PHE A 15 5.04 10.49 -0.47
C PHE A 15 5.16 11.04 0.96
N GLY A 16 4.11 10.92 1.77
CA GLY A 16 4.02 11.57 3.07
C GLY A 16 3.92 13.09 2.97
N GLU A 17 4.07 13.74 4.11
CA GLU A 17 4.17 15.19 4.28
C GLU A 17 5.32 15.49 5.27
N PRO A 18 5.76 16.75 5.42
CA PRO A 18 6.79 17.07 6.40
C PRO A 18 6.45 16.52 7.79
N GLY A 19 7.34 15.69 8.33
CA GLY A 19 7.16 15.03 9.63
C GLY A 19 6.69 13.58 9.59
N TRP A 20 6.26 13.02 8.45
CA TRP A 20 5.89 11.60 8.34
C TRP A 20 6.01 11.04 6.92
N MET A 21 6.09 9.71 6.80
CA MET A 21 6.11 9.01 5.52
C MET A 21 4.83 8.21 5.30
N GLY A 22 4.36 8.21 4.06
CA GLY A 22 3.22 7.40 3.63
C GLY A 22 3.48 5.89 3.77
N THR A 23 2.42 5.13 4.02
CA THR A 23 2.49 3.65 4.12
C THR A 23 3.05 2.99 2.85
N GLY A 24 2.90 3.63 1.68
CA GLY A 24 3.43 3.16 0.41
C GLY A 24 4.76 3.78 -0.01
N TRP A 25 5.53 4.41 0.90
CA TRP A 25 6.77 5.15 0.59
C TRP A 25 7.80 4.39 -0.25
N ARG A 26 7.82 3.06 -0.20
CA ARG A 26 8.70 2.24 -1.05
C ARG A 26 8.41 2.44 -2.54
N ALA A 27 7.16 2.67 -2.92
CA ALA A 27 6.80 2.96 -4.31
C ALA A 27 7.39 4.29 -4.79
N ALA A 28 7.53 5.30 -3.92
CA ALA A 28 8.20 6.56 -4.25
C ALA A 28 9.67 6.33 -4.60
N ARG A 29 10.34 5.49 -3.79
CA ARG A 29 11.76 5.15 -3.98
C ARG A 29 12.01 4.42 -5.30
N ASP A 30 11.16 3.43 -5.61
CA ASP A 30 11.40 2.53 -6.73
C ASP A 30 10.92 3.13 -8.06
N LEU A 31 9.78 3.85 -8.07
CA LEU A 31 9.22 4.43 -9.29
C LEU A 31 9.81 5.81 -9.65
N LYS A 32 10.22 6.60 -8.65
CA LYS A 32 10.81 7.95 -8.84
C LYS A 32 9.94 8.94 -9.64
N ARG A 33 8.62 8.87 -9.49
CA ARG A 33 7.64 9.78 -10.12
C ARG A 33 6.73 10.37 -9.07
N ARG A 34 6.15 11.55 -9.31
CA ARG A 34 5.21 12.21 -8.37
C ARG A 34 3.76 12.20 -8.81
N ASP A 35 3.47 11.66 -9.98
CA ASP A 35 2.13 11.58 -10.57
C ASP A 35 1.39 10.27 -10.23
N ILE A 36 1.88 9.53 -9.23
CA ILE A 36 1.32 8.27 -8.75
C ILE A 36 0.69 8.45 -7.37
N GLY A 37 -0.17 7.52 -6.99
CA GLY A 37 -0.73 7.46 -5.64
C GLY A 37 -1.31 6.09 -5.37
N GLY A 38 -1.60 5.77 -4.12
CA GLY A 38 -2.15 4.48 -3.79
C GLY A 38 -2.51 4.31 -2.33
N LYS A 39 -3.11 3.16 -2.02
CA LYS A 39 -3.51 2.77 -0.69
C LYS A 39 -3.06 1.35 -0.44
N THR A 40 -2.39 1.16 0.69
CA THR A 40 -2.10 -0.16 1.26
C THR A 40 -3.26 -0.59 2.15
N GLY A 41 -3.51 -1.89 2.24
CA GLY A 41 -4.37 -2.40 3.30
C GLY A 41 -4.09 -3.84 3.67
N THR A 42 -4.48 -4.16 4.88
CA THR A 42 -4.33 -5.47 5.52
C THR A 42 -5.66 -5.83 6.16
N THR A 43 -6.08 -7.09 6.09
CA THR A 43 -7.28 -7.55 6.82
C THR A 43 -6.92 -7.94 8.26
N ASN A 44 -7.92 -7.90 9.15
CA ASN A 44 -7.75 -8.30 10.55
C ASN A 44 -7.23 -9.76 10.62
N SER A 45 -6.18 -10.01 11.39
CA SER A 45 -5.36 -11.25 11.40
C SER A 45 -4.37 -11.43 10.23
N SER A 46 -3.98 -10.38 9.50
CA SER A 46 -2.92 -10.44 8.45
C SER A 46 -3.14 -11.54 7.39
N LYS A 47 -4.40 -11.92 7.15
CA LYS A 47 -4.76 -13.01 6.24
C LYS A 47 -4.67 -12.60 4.78
N ASP A 48 -4.93 -11.31 4.53
CA ASP A 48 -4.89 -10.70 3.22
C ASP A 48 -4.11 -9.39 3.26
N ALA A 49 -3.29 -9.19 2.24
CA ALA A 49 -2.57 -7.95 1.99
C ALA A 49 -2.93 -7.45 0.58
N TRP A 50 -3.20 -6.16 0.46
CA TRP A 50 -3.60 -5.56 -0.81
C TRP A 50 -2.98 -4.19 -1.05
N PHE A 51 -2.91 -3.85 -2.32
CA PHE A 51 -2.53 -2.53 -2.79
C PHE A 51 -3.38 -2.14 -4.00
N TYR A 52 -3.95 -0.94 -3.93
CA TYR A 52 -4.54 -0.27 -5.09
C TYR A 52 -3.75 1.01 -5.36
N GLY A 53 -3.45 1.26 -6.63
CA GLY A 53 -2.74 2.47 -7.04
C GLY A 53 -3.35 3.10 -8.29
N TYR A 54 -2.90 4.31 -8.59
CA TYR A 54 -3.14 4.96 -9.88
C TYR A 54 -1.81 5.50 -10.44
N GLY A 55 -1.73 5.48 -11.77
CA GLY A 55 -0.78 6.26 -12.57
C GLY A 55 -1.53 6.99 -13.68
N PRO A 56 -0.85 7.74 -14.57
CA PRO A 56 -1.51 8.62 -15.54
C PRO A 56 -2.51 7.93 -16.48
N ARG A 57 -2.33 6.64 -16.76
CA ARG A 57 -3.15 5.87 -17.71
C ARG A 57 -3.46 4.45 -17.24
N VAL A 58 -3.18 4.14 -15.97
CA VAL A 58 -3.30 2.78 -15.43
C VAL A 58 -3.74 2.81 -13.98
N VAL A 59 -4.54 1.83 -13.59
CA VAL A 59 -5.01 1.62 -12.22
C VAL A 59 -4.64 0.20 -11.80
N PRO A 60 -3.43 -0.04 -11.27
CA PRO A 60 -3.05 -1.37 -10.80
C PRO A 60 -3.79 -1.75 -9.52
N SER A 61 -4.24 -3.00 -9.47
CA SER A 61 -4.79 -3.63 -8.26
C SER A 61 -4.08 -4.96 -8.02
N VAL A 62 -3.61 -5.17 -6.80
CA VAL A 62 -2.95 -6.42 -6.40
C VAL A 62 -3.45 -6.85 -5.02
N TRP A 63 -3.67 -8.15 -4.87
CA TRP A 63 -4.16 -8.76 -3.64
C TRP A 63 -3.47 -10.11 -3.45
N ILE A 64 -3.04 -10.39 -2.23
CA ILE A 64 -2.42 -11.65 -1.84
C ILE A 64 -3.16 -12.17 -0.60
N SER A 65 -3.51 -13.45 -0.62
CA SER A 65 -4.26 -14.11 0.45
C SER A 65 -3.84 -15.56 0.62
N PHE A 66 -4.06 -16.10 1.82
CA PHE A 66 -3.84 -17.51 2.12
C PHE A 66 -5.14 -18.31 2.02
N ALA A 67 -5.18 -19.29 1.12
CA ALA A 67 -6.33 -20.18 0.91
C ALA A 67 -6.68 -21.09 2.12
N ARG A 68 -5.81 -21.21 3.14
CA ARG A 68 -6.02 -22.07 4.31
C ARG A 68 -5.85 -21.26 5.60
N ARG A 69 -6.91 -21.20 6.41
CA ARG A 69 -7.09 -20.44 7.68
C ARG A 69 -6.05 -20.69 8.81
N ARG A 70 -4.88 -21.29 8.55
CA ARG A 70 -3.97 -21.78 9.59
C ARG A 70 -2.53 -21.25 9.55
N ARG A 71 -2.20 -20.27 8.70
CA ARG A 71 -0.87 -19.64 8.72
C ARG A 71 -1.02 -18.13 8.65
N GLU A 72 -0.76 -17.45 9.76
CA GLU A 72 -0.53 -16.01 9.82
C GLU A 72 0.82 -15.65 9.19
N PHE A 73 0.91 -14.48 8.59
CA PHE A 73 2.17 -13.93 8.09
C PHE A 73 2.99 -13.41 9.29
N GLY A 74 3.86 -14.26 9.84
CA GLY A 74 4.73 -13.94 10.97
C GLY A 74 5.83 -14.97 11.19
N ARG A 75 7.07 -14.50 11.33
CA ARG A 75 8.28 -15.26 11.68
C ARG A 75 8.03 -16.14 12.91
N PRO A 76 8.45 -17.43 12.93
CA PRO A 76 8.33 -18.24 14.14
C PRO A 76 9.14 -17.57 15.26
N ALA A 77 8.45 -17.22 16.34
CA ALA A 77 9.09 -16.88 17.59
C ALA A 77 9.74 -18.16 18.13
N GLY A 78 11.06 -18.28 18.01
CA GLY A 78 11.82 -19.41 18.56
C GLY A 78 12.84 -19.99 17.58
N ALA A 79 13.95 -19.27 17.41
CA ALA A 79 15.23 -19.83 17.01
C ALA A 79 16.32 -18.85 17.48
N GLY A 80 16.95 -19.20 18.60
CA GLY A 80 17.90 -18.38 19.36
C GLY A 80 17.70 -18.63 20.85
#